data_AF-A0A8J8TIG8-F1
#
_entry.id   AF-A0A8J8TIG8-F1
#
_cell.length_a   1.000
_cell.length_b   1.000
_cell.length_c   1.000
_cell.angle_alpha   90.00
_cell.angle_beta   90.00
_cell.angle_gamma   90.00
#
_symmetry.space_group_name_H-M   'P 1'
#
loop_
_entity.id
_entity.type
_entity.pdbx_description
1 polymer ?
#
loop_
_entity_poly.entity_id
_entity_poly.type
_entity_poly.pdbx_seq_one_letter_code
_entity_poly.pdbx_strand_id
1 'polypeptide(L)'
;MFTVEQCEEREWIIPTRTGGYSSSTPCGINARTYHGYLIVPLNPPHLRYLVLSKFEDFIILNNEEYPLTTNHYLPDTYYPQGYKYLEKFEKGRKSVTWVYNFGYSEVKKTLLVHKGYD
;
A
#
# COMPACT_ATOMS: atom_id res chain seq x y z
N MET A 1 11.81 12.56 5.52
CA MET A 1 10.97 12.35 4.32
C MET A 1 11.52 11.14 3.59
N PHE A 2 10.70 10.14 3.28
CA PHE A 2 11.12 8.99 2.48
C PHE A 2 11.33 9.44 1.03
N THR A 3 12.43 9.06 0.38
CA THR A 3 12.49 9.18 -1.08
C THR A 3 11.69 8.04 -1.72
N VAL A 4 11.25 8.23 -2.96
CA VAL A 4 10.42 7.22 -3.63
C VAL A 4 11.22 5.96 -3.95
N GLU A 5 12.51 6.11 -4.24
CA GLU A 5 13.46 5.01 -4.48
C GLU A 5 13.66 4.18 -3.20
N GLN A 6 13.85 4.83 -2.04
CA GLN A 6 13.94 4.16 -0.74
C GLN A 6 12.66 3.36 -0.41
N CYS A 7 11.51 3.81 -0.92
CA CYS A 7 10.27 3.07 -0.81
C CYS A 7 10.31 1.80 -1.67
N GLU A 8 10.75 1.87 -2.92
CA GLU A 8 10.80 0.69 -3.81
C GLU A 8 11.86 -0.35 -3.44
N GLU A 9 12.89 0.05 -2.69
CA GLU A 9 13.89 -0.86 -2.10
C GLU A 9 13.37 -1.65 -0.90
N ARG A 10 12.23 -1.26 -0.32
CA ARG A 10 11.66 -1.87 0.88
C ARG A 10 10.30 -2.48 0.58
N GLU A 11 10.01 -3.59 1.24
CA GLU A 11 8.75 -4.30 1.10
C GLU A 11 8.18 -4.67 2.46
N TRP A 12 6.85 -4.72 2.54
CA TRP A 12 6.15 -5.30 3.66
C TRP A 12 5.26 -6.45 3.18
N ILE A 13 5.13 -7.46 4.03
CA ILE A 13 4.19 -8.56 3.85
C ILE A 13 3.50 -8.88 5.17
N ILE A 14 2.20 -9.17 5.11
CA ILE A 14 1.41 -9.67 6.24
C ILE A 14 0.69 -10.93 5.75
N PRO A 15 1.07 -12.12 6.26
CA PRO A 15 0.42 -13.36 5.87
C PRO A 15 -0.97 -13.47 6.52
N THR A 16 -1.89 -14.07 5.78
CA THR A 16 -3.15 -14.62 6.31
C THR A 16 -2.91 -16.03 6.87
N ARG A 17 -3.87 -16.60 7.58
CA ARG A 17 -3.80 -18.00 8.05
C ARG A 17 -4.28 -19.02 7.03
N THR A 18 -4.75 -18.57 5.87
CA THR A 18 -5.29 -19.41 4.79
C THR A 18 -4.29 -19.64 3.65
N GLY A 19 -3.05 -19.17 3.80
CA GLY A 19 -2.01 -19.27 2.76
C GLY A 19 -1.98 -18.09 1.77
N GLY A 20 -2.83 -17.08 1.98
CA GLY A 20 -2.78 -15.78 1.31
C GLY A 20 -1.97 -14.73 2.07
N TYR A 21 -1.88 -13.51 1.56
CA TYR A 21 -1.17 -12.40 2.20
C TYR A 21 -1.59 -11.04 1.62
N SER A 22 -1.18 -9.98 2.31
CA SER A 22 -1.14 -8.61 1.79
C SER A 22 0.32 -8.15 1.74
N SER A 23 0.72 -7.48 0.66
CA SER A 23 2.07 -6.95 0.48
C SER A 23 2.09 -5.72 -0.42
N SER A 24 3.09 -4.86 -0.21
CA SER A 24 3.43 -3.73 -1.09
C SER A 24 4.75 -3.10 -0.60
N THR A 25 5.12 -1.95 -1.17
CA THR A 25 6.18 -1.10 -0.62
C THR A 25 5.63 -0.16 0.47
N PRO A 26 6.49 0.47 1.30
CA PRO A 26 6.07 1.50 2.24
C PRO A 26 5.30 2.68 1.62
N CYS A 27 5.56 3.04 0.35
CA CYS A 27 4.81 4.08 -0.35
C CYS A 27 3.55 3.57 -1.08
N GLY A 28 3.25 2.27 -1.00
CA GLY A 28 2.10 1.65 -1.67
C GLY A 28 2.29 1.40 -3.17
N ILE A 29 3.53 1.44 -3.66
CA ILE A 29 3.89 1.12 -5.04
C ILE A 29 3.96 -0.41 -5.20
N ASN A 30 3.24 -0.95 -6.18
CA ASN A 30 3.34 -2.37 -6.53
C ASN A 30 4.54 -2.63 -7.46
N ALA A 31 5.76 -2.50 -6.91
CA ALA A 31 7.02 -2.65 -7.65
C ALA A 31 7.41 -4.10 -8.01
N ARG A 32 6.61 -5.10 -7.62
CA ARG A 32 6.83 -6.53 -7.88
C ARG A 32 5.52 -7.20 -8.29
N THR A 33 5.62 -8.26 -9.07
CA THR A 33 4.46 -9.04 -9.57
C THR A 33 3.66 -9.72 -8.46
N TYR A 34 4.25 -9.90 -7.28
CA TYR A 34 3.59 -10.49 -6.10
C TYR A 34 3.03 -9.45 -5.12
N HIS A 35 3.10 -8.14 -5.43
CA HIS A 35 2.48 -7.12 -4.59
C HIS A 35 0.96 -7.07 -4.79
N GLY A 36 0.23 -6.92 -3.69
CA GLY A 36 -1.22 -6.93 -3.67
C GLY A 36 -1.78 -6.79 -2.26
N TYR A 37 -2.84 -6.01 -2.09
CA TYR A 37 -3.53 -5.89 -0.80
C TYR A 37 -4.33 -7.13 -0.41
N LEU A 38 -4.77 -7.95 -1.37
CA LEU A 38 -5.40 -9.24 -1.10
C LEU A 38 -4.97 -10.28 -2.13
N ILE A 39 -4.02 -11.12 -1.74
CA ILE A 39 -3.63 -12.33 -2.47
C ILE A 39 -4.18 -13.53 -1.71
N VAL A 40 -4.95 -14.40 -2.37
CA VAL A 40 -5.54 -15.60 -1.75
C VAL A 40 -5.30 -16.86 -2.58
N PRO A 41 -5.04 -18.03 -1.97
CA PRO A 41 -5.02 -19.29 -2.67
C PRO A 41 -6.45 -19.81 -2.83
N LEU A 42 -6.96 -19.89 -4.06
CA LEU A 42 -8.29 -20.48 -4.31
C LEU A 42 -8.24 -22.01 -4.40
N ASN A 43 -7.05 -22.60 -4.61
CA ASN A 43 -6.83 -24.04 -4.60
C ASN A 43 -5.49 -24.42 -3.93
N PRO A 44 -5.40 -24.33 -2.58
CA PRO A 44 -4.14 -24.54 -1.85
C PRO A 44 -3.52 -25.93 -2.12
N PRO A 45 -2.18 -26.05 -2.16
CA PRO A 45 -1.15 -25.02 -1.93
C PRO A 45 -0.78 -24.20 -3.18
N HIS A 46 -1.41 -24.49 -4.32
CA HIS A 46 -1.11 -23.87 -5.62
C HIS A 46 -2.07 -22.69 -5.90
N LEU A 47 -1.84 -21.98 -7.00
CA LEU A 47 -2.76 -20.98 -7.56
C LEU A 47 -3.19 -19.88 -6.58
N ARG A 48 -2.30 -18.90 -6.39
CA ARG A 48 -2.63 -17.64 -5.70
C ARG A 48 -3.22 -16.65 -6.69
N TYR A 49 -4.30 -16.01 -6.29
CA TYR A 49 -5.03 -15.03 -7.07
C TYR A 49 -4.87 -13.66 -6.43
N LEU A 50 -4.59 -12.65 -7.26
CA LEU A 50 -4.67 -11.25 -6.87
C LEU A 50 -6.13 -10.81 -6.93
N VAL A 51 -6.77 -10.71 -5.77
CA VAL A 51 -8.17 -10.28 -5.64
C VAL A 51 -8.26 -8.77 -5.49
N LEU A 52 -7.30 -8.15 -4.79
CA LEU A 52 -7.21 -6.71 -4.64
C LEU A 52 -5.75 -6.26 -4.83
N SER A 53 -5.49 -5.51 -5.91
CA SER A 53 -4.17 -4.94 -6.21
C SER A 53 -3.75 -3.90 -5.17
N LYS A 54 -4.52 -2.82 -5.08
CA LYS A 54 -4.35 -1.72 -4.12
C LYS A 54 -5.59 -0.82 -4.19
N PHE A 55 -5.66 0.18 -3.31
CA PHE A 55 -6.62 1.29 -3.44
C PHE A 55 -5.94 2.49 -4.08
N GLU A 56 -6.64 3.18 -4.97
CA GLU A 56 -6.28 4.52 -5.43
C GLU A 56 -7.21 5.54 -4.79
N ASP A 57 -6.65 6.37 -3.92
CA ASP A 57 -7.41 7.30 -3.09
C ASP A 57 -6.79 8.70 -3.03
N PHE A 58 -7.69 9.67 -2.94
CA PHE A 58 -7.44 11.10 -2.93
C PHE A 58 -8.31 11.74 -1.87
N ILE A 59 -7.78 12.76 -1.22
CA ILE A 59 -8.58 13.70 -0.42
C ILE A 59 -9.02 14.82 -1.35
N ILE A 60 -10.31 15.16 -1.33
CA ILE A 60 -10.84 16.30 -2.07
C ILE A 60 -11.14 17.41 -1.08
N LEU A 61 -10.48 18.55 -1.25
CA LEU A 61 -10.70 19.76 -0.45
C LEU A 61 -10.79 20.96 -1.38
N ASN A 62 -11.87 21.75 -1.30
CA ASN A 62 -12.08 22.94 -2.14
C ASN A 62 -11.87 22.67 -3.65
N ASN A 63 -12.33 21.52 -4.15
CA ASN A 63 -12.15 21.04 -5.52
C ASN A 63 -10.70 20.74 -5.95
N GLU A 64 -9.75 20.73 -5.02
CA GLU A 64 -8.39 20.24 -5.26
C GLU A 64 -8.22 18.80 -4.77
N GLU A 65 -7.44 18.02 -5.51
CA GLU A 65 -7.15 16.62 -5.21
C GLU A 65 -5.77 16.46 -4.58
N TYR A 66 -5.73 15.78 -3.45
CA TYR A 66 -4.53 15.48 -2.69
C TYR A 66 -4.33 13.97 -2.65
N PRO A 67 -3.39 13.40 -3.43
CA PRO A 67 -3.23 11.96 -3.51
C PRO A 67 -2.67 11.36 -2.21
N LEU A 68 -3.25 10.24 -1.79
CA LEU A 68 -2.66 9.36 -0.78
C LEU A 68 -1.95 8.17 -1.43
N THR A 69 -2.15 8.00 -2.74
CA THR A 69 -1.63 6.90 -3.54
C THR A 69 -0.36 7.27 -4.30
N THR A 70 0.52 6.30 -4.52
CA THR A 70 1.68 6.41 -5.42
C THR A 70 1.75 5.24 -6.41
N ASN A 71 2.07 5.51 -7.67
CA ASN A 71 2.54 4.50 -8.63
C ASN A 71 3.88 4.93 -9.24
N HIS A 72 4.53 3.96 -9.87
CA HIS A 72 5.67 4.16 -10.75
C HIS A 72 5.36 3.55 -12.13
N TYR A 73 5.46 4.37 -13.16
CA TYR A 73 5.31 4.00 -14.57
C TYR A 73 6.63 4.22 -15.31
N LEU A 74 6.93 3.36 -16.28
CA LEU A 74 8.12 3.51 -17.12
C LEU A 74 8.00 4.76 -18.01
N PRO A 75 9.12 5.47 -18.30
CA PRO A 75 10.49 5.13 -17.90
C PRO A 75 10.88 5.51 -16.46
N ASP A 76 10.31 6.56 -15.88
CA ASP A 76 10.56 7.00 -14.48
C ASP A 76 9.49 8.04 -14.05
N THR A 77 8.22 7.68 -14.18
CA THR A 77 7.07 8.57 -13.94
C THR A 77 6.32 8.14 -12.70
N TYR A 78 6.34 8.98 -11.66
CA TYR A 78 5.54 8.76 -10.45
C TYR A 78 4.25 9.56 -10.50
N TYR A 79 3.12 8.87 -10.57
CA TYR A 79 1.80 9.47 -10.52
C TYR A 79 0.73 8.46 -10.03
N PRO A 80 -0.19 8.82 -9.13
CA PRO A 80 -0.20 10.04 -8.34
C PRO A 80 1.01 10.12 -7.41
N GLN A 81 1.26 11.30 -6.81
CA GLN A 81 2.49 11.56 -6.05
C GLN A 81 2.27 11.58 -4.52
N GLY A 82 1.47 10.65 -4.00
CA GLY A 82 1.13 10.61 -2.57
C GLY A 82 2.32 10.45 -1.64
N TYR A 83 3.43 9.87 -2.11
CA TYR A 83 4.69 9.76 -1.37
C TYR A 83 5.24 11.12 -0.91
N LYS A 84 4.91 12.22 -1.61
CA LYS A 84 5.31 13.59 -1.23
C LYS A 84 4.67 14.05 0.07
N TYR A 85 3.54 13.47 0.46
CA TYR A 85 2.85 13.79 1.71
C TYR A 85 3.11 12.74 2.79
N LEU A 86 3.74 11.61 2.45
CA LEU A 86 3.98 10.52 3.39
C LEU A 86 5.09 10.88 4.38
N GLU A 87 4.70 11.12 5.62
CA GLU A 87 5.61 11.44 6.72
C GLU A 87 6.09 10.18 7.43
N LYS A 88 5.18 9.21 7.66
CA LYS A 88 5.48 7.99 8.42
C LYS A 88 4.81 6.77 7.81
N PHE A 89 5.54 5.66 7.83
CA PHE A 89 5.02 4.32 7.57
C PHE A 89 5.34 3.40 8.74
N GLU A 90 4.34 2.67 9.23
CA GLU A 90 4.48 1.70 10.31
C GLU A 90 3.88 0.35 9.91
N LYS A 91 4.68 -0.72 10.05
CA LYS A 91 4.20 -2.09 9.91
C LYS A 91 3.97 -2.68 11.30
N GLY A 92 2.72 -3.01 11.59
CA GLY A 92 2.32 -3.82 12.74
C GLY A 92 2.28 -5.31 12.41
N ARG A 93 1.81 -6.11 13.38
CA ARG A 93 1.64 -7.56 13.23
C ARG A 93 0.52 -7.94 12.25
N LYS A 94 -0.57 -7.18 12.23
CA LYS A 94 -1.76 -7.44 11.39
C LYS A 94 -2.21 -6.23 10.56
N SER A 95 -1.46 -5.14 10.59
CA SER A 95 -1.81 -3.92 9.88
C SER A 95 -0.58 -3.20 9.39
N VAL A 96 -0.79 -2.34 8.40
CA VAL A 96 0.15 -1.29 8.03
C VAL A 96 -0.56 0.05 8.12
N THR A 97 0.17 1.07 8.52
CA THR A 97 -0.35 2.42 8.75
C THR A 97 0.53 3.42 8.02
N TRP A 98 -0.11 4.31 7.28
CA TRP A 98 0.51 5.47 6.65
C TRP A 98 0.01 6.73 7.34
N VAL A 99 0.92 7.67 7.60
CA VAL A 99 0.62 9.00 8.12
C VAL A 99 1.05 10.01 7.07
N TYR A 100 0.08 10.75 6.56
CA TYR A 100 0.26 11.78 5.55
C TYR A 100 0.08 13.16 6.16
N ASN A 101 0.97 14.08 5.83
CA ASN A 101 0.99 15.44 6.34
C ASN A 101 0.78 16.43 5.20
N PHE A 102 -0.24 17.29 5.35
CA PHE A 102 -0.62 18.34 4.41
C PHE A 102 -0.40 19.74 5.00
N GLY A 103 0.59 19.89 5.89
CA GLY A 103 0.94 21.13 6.58
C GLY A 103 0.08 21.41 7.79
N TYR A 104 -1.23 21.65 7.59
CA TYR A 104 -2.18 21.98 8.67
C TYR A 104 -3.06 20.79 9.07
N SER A 105 -2.93 19.65 8.40
CA SER A 105 -3.76 18.47 8.64
C SER A 105 -2.95 17.21 8.48
N GLU A 106 -3.24 16.23 9.33
CA GLU A 106 -2.69 14.88 9.28
C GLU A 106 -3.79 13.90 8.89
N VAL A 107 -3.48 13.00 7.97
CA VAL A 107 -4.37 11.90 7.60
C VAL A 107 -3.67 10.57 7.88
N LYS A 108 -4.35 9.74 8.68
CA LYS A 108 -3.90 8.39 9.01
C LYS A 108 -4.71 7.36 8.23
N LYS A 109 -4.05 6.62 7.35
CA LYS A 109 -4.62 5.50 6.60
C LYS A 109 -4.11 4.20 7.19
N THR A 110 -5.01 3.25 7.48
CA THR A 110 -4.63 1.93 8.03
C THR A 110 -5.25 0.82 7.20
N LEU A 111 -4.42 -0.11 6.73
CA LEU A 111 -4.87 -1.38 6.15
C LEU A 111 -4.78 -2.47 7.21
N LEU A 112 -5.91 -3.06 7.56
CA LEU A 112 -5.99 -4.20 8.48
C LEU A 112 -6.17 -5.50 7.68
N VAL A 113 -5.30 -6.46 7.93
CA VAL A 113 -5.34 -7.77 7.25
C VAL A 113 -6.10 -8.77 8.11
N HIS A 114 -7.24 -9.23 7.58
CA HIS A 114 -8.01 -10.29 8.22
C HIS A 114 -7.27 -11.63 8.11
N LYS A 115 -7.30 -12.44 9.17
CA LYS A 115 -6.59 -13.73 9.19
C LYS A 115 -7.26 -14.81 8.34
N GLY A 116 -8.53 -14.63 8.00
CA GLY A 116 -9.32 -15.57 7.18
C GLY A 116 -10.11 -16.62 7.98
N TYR A 117 -9.86 -16.76 9.28
CA TYR A 117 -10.64 -17.59 10.22
C TYR A 117 -10.74 -16.86 11.56
N ASP A 118 -11.90 -16.98 12.21
CA ASP A 118 -12.11 -16.64 13.63
C ASP A 118 -11.58 -17.74 14.55
#